data_AF-D8LI96-F1
#
_entry.id   AF-D8LI96-F1
#
_cell.length_a   1.000
_cell.length_b   1.000
_cell.length_c   1.000
_cell.angle_alpha   90.00
_cell.angle_beta   90.00
_cell.angle_gamma   90.00
#
_symmetry.space_group_name_H-M   'P 1'
#
loop_
_entity.id
_entity.type
_entity.pdbx_description
1 polymer ?
#
loop_
_entity_poly.entity_id
_entity_poly.type
_entity_poly.pdbx_seq_one_letter_code
_entity_poly.pdbx_strand_id
1 'polypeptide(L)'
;MVLNNRYVSWLTQKIERARRPPFVKIARARLQRDFAVLLMRSSYQVVDELDFVPMDDFQKQFFLLRQGEWLGYKQNFPRIKQGDLADPDYFDFISFAQYASVAEAMRNGRDFFEEKAYCTEAFGSTKLAPVVAQGQTVAELREGCDRIMNLLRLNFYTLDYAVTADLDRKVLTVRATAPATIWGQQVLAQRRDRPANDFEAKVISAYLRACGLEGATYSTAFSNLDAVHTFRL
;
A
#
# COMPACT_ATOMS: atom_id res chain seq x y z
N MET A 1 -22.30 31.84 -17.01
CA MET A 1 -22.18 31.71 -15.55
C MET A 1 -21.27 30.52 -15.25
N VAL A 2 -19.95 30.75 -15.23
CA VAL A 2 -18.96 29.70 -14.96
C VAL A 2 -18.89 29.53 -13.45
N LEU A 3 -19.54 28.50 -12.91
CA LEU A 3 -19.30 28.11 -11.52
C LEU A 3 -17.79 27.90 -11.36
N ASN A 4 -17.18 28.72 -10.51
CA ASN A 4 -15.75 28.78 -10.30
C ASN A 4 -15.19 27.37 -10.02
N ASN A 5 -14.26 26.89 -10.85
CA ASN A 5 -13.75 25.51 -10.85
C ASN A 5 -13.30 25.03 -9.45
N ARG A 6 -12.84 25.96 -8.61
CA ARG A 6 -12.48 25.71 -7.20
C ARG A 6 -13.66 25.30 -6.30
N TYR A 7 -14.85 25.86 -6.53
CA TYR A 7 -16.05 25.56 -5.74
C TYR A 7 -16.60 24.16 -6.04
N VAL A 8 -16.60 23.78 -7.33
CA VAL A 8 -16.96 22.42 -7.77
C VAL A 8 -15.94 21.41 -7.22
N SER A 9 -14.64 21.72 -7.29
CA SER A 9 -13.58 20.88 -6.70
C SER A 9 -13.75 20.68 -5.18
N TRP A 10 -14.12 21.73 -4.45
CA TRP A 10 -14.35 21.64 -3.00
C TRP A 10 -15.57 20.78 -2.66
N LEU A 11 -16.69 20.97 -3.37
CA LEU A 11 -17.89 20.15 -3.16
C LEU A 11 -17.64 18.67 -3.46
N THR A 12 -16.94 18.38 -4.56
CA THR A 12 -16.56 17.00 -4.92
C THR A 12 -15.69 16.36 -3.85
N GLN A 13 -14.69 17.09 -3.32
CA GLN A 13 -13.87 16.59 -2.20
C GLN A 13 -14.68 16.36 -0.93
N LYS A 14 -15.63 17.25 -0.62
CA LYS A 14 -16.49 17.10 0.56
C LYS A 14 -17.42 15.89 0.44
N ILE A 15 -18.01 15.68 -0.73
CA ILE A 15 -18.86 14.52 -1.03
C ILE A 15 -18.03 13.23 -0.98
N GLU A 16 -16.83 13.23 -1.57
CA GLU A 16 -15.91 12.10 -1.54
C GLU A 16 -15.55 11.73 -0.09
N ARG A 17 -15.11 12.70 0.72
CA ARG A 17 -14.80 12.50 2.15
C ARG A 17 -15.98 11.94 2.94
N ALA A 18 -17.20 12.43 2.68
CA ALA A 18 -18.41 11.96 3.35
C ALA A 18 -18.79 10.51 2.98
N ARG A 19 -18.33 10.02 1.83
CA ARG A 19 -18.59 8.67 1.34
C ARG A 19 -17.49 7.67 1.68
N ARG A 20 -16.38 8.12 2.28
CA ARG A 20 -15.27 7.24 2.65
C ARG A 20 -15.73 6.16 3.65
N PRO A 21 -15.06 4.99 3.67
CA PRO A 21 -15.29 3.98 4.67
C PRO A 21 -15.03 4.55 6.08
N PRO A 22 -15.73 4.03 7.11
CA PRO A 22 -15.49 4.43 8.48
C PRO A 22 -14.05 4.12 8.90
N PHE A 23 -13.49 4.96 9.76
CA PHE A 23 -12.16 4.71 10.34
C PHE A 23 -12.14 3.43 11.17
N VAL A 24 -11.08 2.65 11.04
CA VAL A 24 -10.87 1.45 11.84
C VAL A 24 -10.33 1.84 13.22
N LYS A 25 -11.16 1.69 14.26
CA LYS A 25 -10.88 2.10 15.65
C LYS A 25 -10.63 0.91 16.58
N ILE A 26 -9.76 0.00 16.16
CA ILE A 26 -9.37 -1.16 16.97
C ILE A 26 -7.97 -0.95 17.56
N ALA A 27 -7.70 -1.58 18.70
CA ALA A 27 -6.36 -1.57 19.25
C ALA A 27 -5.43 -2.44 18.40
N ARG A 28 -4.36 -1.85 17.86
CA ARG A 28 -3.29 -2.54 17.13
C ARG A 28 -1.97 -2.33 17.87
N ALA A 29 -1.12 -3.36 17.84
CA ALA A 29 0.25 -3.22 18.33
C ALA A 29 1.04 -2.27 17.41
N ARG A 30 2.08 -1.65 17.97
CA ARG A 30 2.98 -0.80 17.18
C ARG A 30 3.80 -1.67 16.25
N LEU A 31 3.92 -1.25 14.99
CA LEU A 31 4.75 -1.93 14.00
C LEU A 31 6.22 -1.87 14.42
N GLN A 32 6.99 -2.87 14.00
CA GLN A 32 8.44 -2.74 14.02
C GLN A 32 8.85 -1.54 13.16
N ARG A 33 9.65 -0.64 13.74
CA ARG A 33 9.96 0.67 13.12
C ARG A 33 10.68 0.50 11.79
N ASP A 34 11.69 -0.35 11.75
CA ASP A 34 12.49 -0.59 10.54
C ASP A 34 11.66 -1.26 9.45
N PHE A 35 10.78 -2.18 9.85
CA PHE A 35 9.82 -2.81 8.95
C PHE A 35 8.85 -1.79 8.32
N ALA A 36 8.27 -0.90 9.13
CA ALA A 36 7.40 0.16 8.64
C ALA A 36 8.13 1.13 7.69
N VAL A 37 9.38 1.49 8.01
CA VAL A 37 10.23 2.31 7.15
C VAL A 37 10.50 1.59 5.82
N LEU A 38 10.84 0.30 5.86
CA LEU A 38 11.09 -0.51 4.67
C LEU A 38 9.88 -0.53 3.72
N LEU A 39 8.68 -0.75 4.25
CA LEU A 39 7.45 -0.74 3.45
C LEU A 39 7.24 0.61 2.75
N MET A 40 7.34 1.72 3.48
CA MET A 40 7.17 3.06 2.89
C MET A 40 8.24 3.40 1.86
N ARG A 41 9.50 3.04 2.14
CA ARG A 41 10.64 3.29 1.23
C ARG A 41 10.54 2.50 -0.07
N SER A 42 10.08 1.26 -0.02
CA SER A 42 9.94 0.44 -1.24
C SER A 42 9.03 1.10 -2.27
N SER A 43 7.97 1.78 -1.83
CA SER A 43 7.06 2.50 -2.74
C SER A 43 7.69 3.78 -3.30
N TYR A 44 8.47 4.52 -2.51
CA TYR A 44 9.22 5.69 -2.99
C TYR A 44 10.26 5.31 -4.05
N GLN A 45 11.03 4.26 -3.75
CA GLN A 45 12.10 3.81 -4.64
C GLN A 45 11.54 3.39 -6.00
N VAL A 46 10.38 2.71 -6.04
CA VAL A 46 9.74 2.34 -7.31
C VAL A 46 9.24 3.56 -8.09
N VAL A 47 8.75 4.60 -7.43
CA VAL A 47 8.34 5.84 -8.12
C VAL A 47 9.53 6.51 -8.78
N ASP A 48 10.65 6.59 -8.07
CA ASP A 48 11.92 7.13 -8.55
C ASP A 48 12.47 6.30 -9.72
N GLU A 49 12.52 4.98 -9.57
CA GLU A 49 13.00 4.05 -10.61
C GLU A 49 12.16 4.07 -11.89
N LEU A 50 10.86 4.34 -11.80
CA LEU A 50 9.97 4.43 -12.97
C LEU A 50 10.04 5.78 -13.68
N ASP A 51 10.67 6.80 -13.06
CA ASP A 51 11.04 8.09 -13.66
C ASP A 51 9.92 8.77 -14.48
N PHE A 52 8.69 8.77 -13.94
CA PHE A 52 7.51 9.35 -14.62
C PHE A 52 7.05 10.69 -14.04
N VAL A 53 7.72 11.16 -12.98
CA VAL A 53 7.43 12.42 -12.27
C VAL A 53 8.71 12.94 -11.59
N PRO A 54 9.02 14.24 -11.66
CA PRO A 54 10.12 14.81 -10.88
C PRO A 54 9.92 14.57 -9.38
N MET A 55 10.97 14.19 -8.66
CA MET A 55 10.81 13.80 -7.26
C MET A 55 10.46 14.99 -6.35
N ASP A 56 10.91 16.19 -6.67
CA ASP A 56 10.55 17.41 -5.94
C ASP A 56 9.05 17.75 -6.07
N ASP A 57 8.50 17.60 -7.28
CA ASP A 57 7.07 17.76 -7.54
C ASP A 57 6.26 16.67 -6.82
N PHE A 58 6.70 15.41 -6.87
CA PHE A 58 6.06 14.31 -6.14
C PHE A 58 6.03 14.56 -4.64
N GLN A 59 7.19 14.90 -4.05
CA GLN A 59 7.31 15.19 -2.62
C GLN A 59 6.45 16.39 -2.19
N LYS A 60 6.38 17.43 -3.03
CA LYS A 60 5.52 18.59 -2.79
C LYS A 60 4.04 18.21 -2.80
N GLN A 61 3.59 17.44 -3.79
CA GLN A 61 2.20 16.97 -3.88
C GLN A 61 1.83 16.12 -2.67
N PHE A 62 2.69 15.16 -2.32
CA PHE A 62 2.52 14.32 -1.14
C PHE A 62 2.46 15.15 0.16
N PHE A 63 3.33 16.16 0.30
CA PHE A 63 3.30 17.07 1.45
C PHE A 63 1.98 17.84 1.54
N LEU A 64 1.49 18.40 0.43
CA LEU A 64 0.25 19.18 0.41
C LEU A 64 -0.98 18.31 0.72
N LEU A 65 -1.08 17.10 0.15
CA LEU A 65 -2.11 16.14 0.49
C LEU A 65 -2.02 15.72 1.97
N ARG A 66 -0.79 15.41 2.42
CA ARG A 66 -0.27 15.41 3.79
C ARG A 66 -1.06 16.33 4.72
N GLN A 67 -0.85 17.61 4.49
CA GLN A 67 -1.37 18.69 5.32
C GLN A 67 -2.89 18.84 5.20
N GLY A 68 -3.44 18.69 3.99
CA GLY A 68 -4.87 18.87 3.72
C GLY A 68 -5.78 17.82 4.35
N GLU A 69 -5.26 16.63 4.65
CA GLU A 69 -6.01 15.52 5.26
C GLU A 69 -5.73 15.38 6.77
N TRP A 70 -4.58 15.84 7.25
CA TRP A 70 -4.09 15.54 8.60
C TRP A 70 -5.05 15.92 9.73
N LEU A 71 -5.59 17.14 9.74
CA LEU A 71 -6.46 17.60 10.82
C LEU A 71 -7.75 16.78 10.93
N GLY A 72 -8.37 16.45 9.78
CA GLY A 72 -9.58 15.63 9.75
C GLY A 72 -9.33 14.19 10.19
N TYR A 73 -8.19 13.63 9.79
CA TYR A 73 -7.78 12.29 10.23
C TYR A 73 -7.51 12.25 11.74
N LYS A 74 -6.71 13.20 12.26
CA LYS A 74 -6.32 13.29 13.68
C LYS A 74 -7.51 13.40 14.63
N GLN A 75 -8.61 14.03 14.23
CA GLN A 75 -9.84 14.10 15.04
C GLN A 75 -10.41 12.72 15.40
N ASN A 76 -10.14 11.70 14.58
CA ASN A 76 -10.59 10.33 14.82
C ASN A 76 -9.62 9.51 15.68
N PHE A 77 -8.37 9.96 15.81
CA PHE A 77 -7.29 9.27 16.50
C PHE A 77 -6.51 10.26 17.38
N PRO A 78 -7.03 10.67 18.55
CA PRO A 78 -6.47 11.80 19.31
C PRO A 78 -5.03 11.60 19.82
N ARG A 79 -4.58 10.34 19.93
CA ARG A 79 -3.24 9.98 20.43
C ARG A 79 -2.18 9.87 19.33
N ILE A 80 -2.58 9.91 18.06
CA ILE A 80 -1.69 9.77 16.91
C ILE A 80 -0.69 10.92 16.85
N LYS A 81 0.56 10.61 16.52
CA LYS A 81 1.63 11.60 16.34
C LYS A 81 2.07 11.66 14.90
N GLN A 82 2.18 12.87 14.36
CA GLN A 82 2.66 13.04 12.99
C GLN A 82 4.13 12.62 12.89
N GLY A 83 4.46 11.82 11.87
CA GLY A 83 5.80 11.27 11.65
C GLY A 83 6.07 9.92 12.35
N ASP A 84 5.16 9.42 13.17
CA ASP A 84 5.34 8.16 13.88
C ASP A 84 4.94 6.94 13.03
N LEU A 85 5.79 6.55 12.07
CA LEU A 85 5.58 5.39 11.20
C LEU A 85 5.33 4.04 11.92
N ALA A 86 5.73 3.90 13.19
CA ALA A 86 5.49 2.67 13.93
C ALA A 86 4.07 2.63 14.54
N ASP A 87 3.39 3.79 14.61
CA ASP A 87 1.99 3.83 15.00
C ASP A 87 1.12 3.34 13.83
N PRO A 88 0.29 2.30 14.02
CA PRO A 88 -0.49 1.70 12.94
C PRO A 88 -1.52 2.66 12.35
N ASP A 89 -2.10 3.57 13.15
CA ASP A 89 -3.07 4.53 12.64
C ASP A 89 -2.40 5.63 11.81
N TYR A 90 -1.16 6.01 12.18
CA TYR A 90 -0.34 6.91 11.37
C TYR A 90 0.20 6.23 10.11
N PHE A 91 0.61 4.97 10.21
CA PHE A 91 1.05 4.18 9.07
C PHE A 91 -0.07 4.05 8.01
N ASP A 92 -1.30 3.78 8.44
CA ASP A 92 -2.47 3.73 7.56
C ASP A 92 -2.66 5.06 6.82
N PHE A 93 -2.68 6.16 7.57
CA PHE A 93 -2.84 7.51 7.04
C PHE A 93 -1.74 7.91 6.04
N ILE A 94 -0.47 7.70 6.41
CA ILE A 94 0.64 8.17 5.60
C ILE A 94 0.84 7.31 4.35
N SER A 95 0.56 6.00 4.43
CA SER A 95 0.56 5.11 3.26
C SER A 95 -0.59 5.45 2.31
N PHE A 96 -1.79 5.74 2.82
CA PHE A 96 -2.89 6.31 2.03
C PHE A 96 -2.44 7.56 1.26
N ALA A 97 -1.87 8.53 1.95
CA ALA A 97 -1.44 9.77 1.33
C ALA A 97 -0.35 9.52 0.27
N GLN A 98 0.58 8.60 0.52
CA GLN A 98 1.62 8.23 -0.43
C GLN A 98 1.00 7.63 -1.69
N TYR A 99 0.19 6.57 -1.56
CA TYR A 99 -0.41 5.88 -2.71
C TYR A 99 -1.43 6.73 -3.47
N ALA A 100 -2.17 7.62 -2.79
CA ALA A 100 -3.00 8.61 -3.46
C ALA A 100 -2.17 9.59 -4.31
N SER A 101 -0.99 9.98 -3.82
CA SER A 101 -0.06 10.84 -4.56
C SER A 101 0.57 10.09 -5.73
N VAL A 102 0.93 8.81 -5.55
CA VAL A 102 1.43 7.95 -6.65
C VAL A 102 0.37 7.82 -7.73
N ALA A 103 -0.89 7.55 -7.36
CA ALA A 103 -1.98 7.42 -8.32
C ALA A 103 -2.21 8.71 -9.12
N GLU A 104 -2.15 9.86 -8.45
CA GLU A 104 -2.26 11.16 -9.12
C GLU A 104 -1.08 11.44 -10.04
N ALA A 105 0.14 11.15 -9.60
CA ALA A 105 1.34 11.31 -10.40
C ALA A 105 1.30 10.41 -11.64
N MET A 106 0.88 9.15 -11.52
CA MET A 106 0.78 8.22 -12.66
C MET A 106 -0.27 8.66 -13.68
N ARG A 107 -1.40 9.23 -13.24
CA ARG A 107 -2.42 9.78 -14.16
C ARG A 107 -1.91 10.95 -14.99
N ASN A 108 -0.94 11.70 -14.46
CA ASN A 108 -0.35 12.88 -15.09
C ASN A 108 1.12 12.66 -15.47
N GLY A 109 1.54 11.39 -15.57
CA GLY A 109 2.93 11.00 -15.80
C GLY A 109 3.47 11.56 -17.12
N ARG A 110 4.77 11.83 -17.15
CA ARG A 110 5.45 12.41 -18.31
C ARG A 110 6.73 11.63 -18.60
N ASP A 111 7.04 11.46 -19.88
CA ASP A 111 8.29 10.82 -20.32
C ASP A 111 9.49 11.79 -20.31
N PHE A 112 9.22 13.10 -20.33
CA PHE A 112 10.25 14.14 -20.36
C PHE A 112 9.90 15.26 -19.38
N PHE A 113 10.82 15.56 -18.47
CA PHE A 113 10.71 16.66 -17.52
C PHE A 113 12.10 17.08 -17.03
N GLU A 114 12.18 18.27 -16.43
CA GLU A 114 13.38 18.74 -15.75
C GLU A 114 13.24 18.47 -14.26
N GLU A 115 14.22 17.80 -13.68
CA GLU A 115 14.31 17.60 -12.23
C GLU A 115 15.32 18.56 -11.63
N LYS A 116 14.97 19.17 -10.50
CA LYS A 116 15.95 19.92 -9.71
C LYS A 116 16.87 18.92 -9.01
N ALA A 117 18.06 18.75 -9.55
CA ALA A 117 19.06 17.87 -8.99
C ALA A 117 19.40 18.26 -7.54
N TYR A 118 18.93 17.47 -6.58
CA TYR A 118 19.47 17.42 -5.23
C TYR A 118 20.19 16.09 -5.08
N CYS A 119 21.47 16.15 -4.71
CA CYS A 119 22.33 14.99 -4.51
C CYS A 119 21.65 13.93 -3.63
N THR A 120 21.36 12.76 -4.18
CA THR A 120 20.90 11.58 -3.42
C THR A 120 22.05 10.61 -3.24
N GLU A 121 22.30 10.22 -1.98
CA GLU A 121 23.22 9.13 -1.65
C GLU A 121 22.69 7.82 -2.23
N ALA A 122 23.52 7.15 -3.05
CA ALA A 122 23.24 5.82 -3.55
C ALA A 122 23.31 4.80 -2.40
N PHE A 123 22.17 4.26 -2.01
CA PHE A 123 22.13 3.11 -1.11
C PHE A 123 22.15 1.84 -1.93
N GLY A 124 23.23 1.07 -1.81
CA GLY A 124 23.35 -0.25 -2.43
C GLY A 124 22.22 -1.16 -1.96
N SER A 125 21.36 -1.56 -2.88
CA SER A 125 20.40 -2.64 -2.64
C SER A 125 21.13 -3.96 -2.84
N THR A 126 21.43 -4.66 -1.75
CA THR A 126 21.86 -6.05 -1.85
C THR A 126 20.65 -6.88 -2.29
N LYS A 127 20.58 -7.25 -3.58
CA LYS A 127 19.64 -8.27 -4.06
C LYS A 127 19.97 -9.61 -3.42
N LEU A 128 19.48 -9.86 -2.21
CA LEU A 128 19.30 -11.22 -1.73
C LEU A 128 18.06 -11.76 -2.45
N ALA A 129 18.26 -12.27 -3.67
CA ALA A 129 17.25 -13.10 -4.30
C ALA A 129 17.12 -14.35 -3.42
N PRO A 130 15.96 -14.64 -2.81
CA PRO A 130 15.76 -15.95 -2.23
C PRO A 130 15.94 -16.96 -3.37
N VAL A 131 16.83 -17.93 -3.19
CA VAL A 131 16.93 -19.08 -4.08
C VAL A 131 15.64 -19.86 -3.88
N VAL A 132 14.65 -19.66 -4.75
CA VAL A 132 13.42 -20.43 -4.74
C VAL A 132 13.51 -21.47 -5.85
N ALA A 133 13.33 -22.73 -5.48
CA ALA A 133 13.33 -23.85 -6.41
C ALA A 133 12.20 -23.66 -7.44
N GLN A 134 12.52 -23.85 -8.72
CA GLN A 134 11.52 -23.88 -9.79
C GLN A 134 10.64 -25.14 -9.67
N GLY A 135 9.35 -25.02 -9.97
CA GLY A 135 8.44 -26.17 -10.03
C GLY A 135 7.74 -26.53 -8.71
N GLN A 136 7.49 -25.55 -7.83
CA GLN A 136 6.76 -25.78 -6.59
C GLN A 136 5.30 -26.20 -6.84
N THR A 137 4.82 -27.16 -6.06
CA THR A 137 3.42 -27.54 -5.98
C THR A 137 2.59 -26.43 -5.33
N VAL A 138 1.27 -26.42 -5.56
CA VAL A 138 0.36 -25.43 -4.94
C VAL A 138 0.40 -25.51 -3.39
N ALA A 139 0.66 -26.69 -2.83
CA ALA A 139 0.81 -26.87 -1.39
C ALA A 139 2.09 -26.17 -0.85
N GLU A 140 3.20 -26.28 -1.57
CA GLU A 140 4.46 -25.59 -1.22
C GLU A 140 4.35 -24.08 -1.40
N LEU A 141 3.66 -23.62 -2.44
CA LEU A 141 3.36 -22.20 -2.65
C LEU A 141 2.52 -21.62 -1.51
N ARG A 142 1.51 -22.38 -1.06
CA ARG A 142 0.69 -22.02 0.12
C ARG A 142 1.55 -21.88 1.37
N GLU A 143 2.46 -22.81 1.61
CA GLU A 143 3.36 -22.77 2.76
C GLU A 143 4.33 -21.57 2.70
N GLY A 144 4.85 -21.24 1.51
CA GLY A 144 5.65 -20.02 1.32
C GLY A 144 4.86 -18.74 1.58
N CYS A 145 3.62 -18.66 1.09
CA CYS A 145 2.72 -17.55 1.39
C CYS A 145 2.40 -17.46 2.89
N ASP A 146 2.20 -18.60 3.56
CA ASP A 146 1.98 -18.66 5.01
C ASP A 146 3.16 -18.09 5.79
N ARG A 147 4.40 -18.47 5.44
CA ARG A 147 5.62 -17.91 6.04
C ARG A 147 5.71 -16.39 5.87
N ILE A 148 5.41 -15.88 4.68
CA ILE A 148 5.42 -14.44 4.40
C ILE A 148 4.38 -13.71 5.25
N MET A 149 3.16 -14.24 5.33
CA MET A 149 2.10 -13.64 6.14
C MET A 149 2.41 -13.72 7.64
N ASN A 150 3.09 -14.78 8.09
CA ASN A 150 3.58 -14.87 9.46
C ASN A 150 4.61 -13.77 9.76
N LEU A 151 5.51 -13.46 8.83
CA LEU A 151 6.47 -12.36 9.00
C LEU A 151 5.75 -11.00 9.13
N LEU A 152 4.73 -10.74 8.31
CA LEU A 152 3.89 -9.55 8.43
C LEU A 152 3.22 -9.48 9.81
N ARG A 153 2.65 -10.60 10.29
CA ARG A 153 2.02 -10.69 11.62
C ARG A 153 3.01 -10.45 12.75
N LEU A 154 4.21 -11.07 12.69
CA LEU A 154 5.27 -10.91 13.70
C LEU A 154 5.83 -9.49 13.77
N ASN A 155 5.76 -8.74 12.66
CA ASN A 155 6.08 -7.31 12.62
C ASN A 155 4.89 -6.41 12.98
N PHE A 156 3.81 -6.98 13.49
CA PHE A 156 2.57 -6.31 13.89
C PHE A 156 1.88 -5.54 12.75
N TYR A 157 2.13 -5.93 11.50
CA TYR A 157 1.47 -5.32 10.34
C TYR A 157 0.00 -5.72 10.24
N THR A 158 -0.32 -6.97 10.54
CA THR A 158 -1.69 -7.51 10.55
C THR A 158 -1.96 -8.17 11.90
N LEU A 159 -3.19 -8.10 12.41
CA LEU A 159 -3.54 -8.73 13.69
C LEU A 159 -3.50 -10.25 13.58
N ASP A 160 -4.04 -10.76 12.48
CA ASP A 160 -4.11 -12.17 12.17
C ASP A 160 -4.11 -12.37 10.65
N TYR A 161 -3.97 -13.60 10.18
CA TYR A 161 -4.07 -13.93 8.76
C TYR A 161 -4.55 -15.36 8.53
N ALA A 162 -4.96 -15.66 7.31
CA ALA A 162 -5.18 -17.03 6.85
C ALA A 162 -4.71 -17.18 5.40
N VAL A 163 -4.09 -18.31 5.09
CA VAL A 163 -3.72 -18.68 3.71
C VAL A 163 -4.37 -20.01 3.36
N THR A 164 -5.25 -19.99 2.37
CA THR A 164 -5.91 -21.18 1.84
C THR A 164 -5.54 -21.38 0.37
N ALA A 165 -5.59 -22.62 -0.10
CA ALA A 165 -5.34 -22.96 -1.49
C ALA A 165 -6.40 -23.95 -1.99
N ASP A 166 -6.85 -23.73 -3.21
CA ASP A 166 -7.69 -24.63 -3.98
C ASP A 166 -6.81 -25.24 -5.07
N LEU A 167 -6.46 -26.52 -4.89
CA LEU A 167 -5.55 -27.26 -5.77
C LEU A 167 -6.16 -27.47 -7.17
N ASP A 168 -7.47 -27.72 -7.23
CA ASP A 168 -8.18 -28.00 -8.48
C ASP A 168 -8.28 -26.75 -9.34
N ARG A 169 -8.54 -25.60 -8.70
CA ARG A 169 -8.69 -24.31 -9.40
C ARG A 169 -7.40 -23.54 -9.54
N LYS A 170 -6.30 -24.01 -8.95
CA LYS A 170 -5.02 -23.28 -8.86
C LYS A 170 -5.19 -21.87 -8.32
N VAL A 171 -5.97 -21.75 -7.24
CA VAL A 171 -6.27 -20.48 -6.59
C VAL A 171 -5.65 -20.47 -5.20
N LEU A 172 -4.94 -19.39 -4.88
CA LEU A 172 -4.44 -19.14 -3.53
C LEU A 172 -5.16 -17.92 -2.96
N THR A 173 -5.70 -18.04 -1.75
CA THR A 173 -6.40 -16.94 -1.08
C THR A 173 -5.67 -16.58 0.20
N VAL A 174 -5.36 -15.29 0.34
CA VAL A 174 -4.72 -14.72 1.51
C VAL A 174 -5.67 -13.71 2.14
N ARG A 175 -5.99 -13.91 3.42
CA ARG A 175 -6.76 -12.98 4.24
C ARG A 175 -5.83 -12.34 5.25
N ALA A 176 -5.78 -11.02 5.30
CA ALA A 176 -5.15 -10.24 6.36
C ALA A 176 -6.24 -9.61 7.23
N THR A 177 -6.23 -9.91 8.53
CA THR A 177 -7.19 -9.35 9.49
C THR A 177 -6.65 -8.04 10.05
N ALA A 178 -7.34 -6.95 9.73
CA ALA A 178 -7.00 -5.58 10.12
C ALA A 178 -5.53 -5.19 9.86
N PRO A 179 -5.04 -5.28 8.61
CA PRO A 179 -3.71 -4.80 8.26
C PRO A 179 -3.56 -3.31 8.60
N ALA A 180 -2.32 -2.88 8.80
CA ALA A 180 -1.98 -1.49 9.14
C ALA A 180 -2.38 -0.48 8.06
N THR A 181 -2.80 -0.93 6.88
CA THR A 181 -3.26 -0.08 5.76
C THR A 181 -4.74 -0.25 5.43
N ILE A 182 -5.52 -0.97 6.25
CA ILE A 182 -6.89 -1.37 5.91
C ILE A 182 -7.78 -0.19 5.51
N TRP A 183 -7.77 0.92 6.25
CA TRP A 183 -8.64 2.06 5.93
C TRP A 183 -8.19 2.74 4.64
N GLY A 184 -6.89 2.99 4.50
CA GLY A 184 -6.29 3.60 3.32
C GLY A 184 -6.51 2.77 2.07
N GLN A 185 -6.37 1.45 2.17
CA GLN A 185 -6.69 0.50 1.09
C GLN A 185 -8.15 0.62 0.65
N GLN A 186 -9.10 0.65 1.60
CA GLN A 186 -10.52 0.76 1.28
C GLN A 186 -10.85 2.12 0.63
N VAL A 187 -10.28 3.22 1.13
CA VAL A 187 -10.46 4.56 0.53
C VAL A 187 -9.93 4.58 -0.90
N LEU A 188 -8.71 4.09 -1.13
CA LEU A 188 -8.10 4.06 -2.47
C LEU A 188 -8.88 3.15 -3.42
N ALA A 189 -9.36 2.00 -2.95
CA ALA A 189 -10.21 1.10 -3.73
C ALA A 189 -11.53 1.76 -4.14
N GLN A 190 -12.17 2.52 -3.24
CA GLN A 190 -13.38 3.28 -3.56
C GLN A 190 -13.11 4.38 -4.61
N ARG A 191 -11.95 5.03 -4.53
CA ARG A 191 -11.49 6.02 -5.52
C ARG A 191 -11.04 5.40 -6.84
N ARG A 192 -10.87 4.07 -6.87
CA ARG A 192 -10.25 3.31 -7.97
C ARG A 192 -8.83 3.78 -8.28
N ASP A 193 -8.13 4.27 -7.26
CA ASP A 193 -6.73 4.68 -7.37
C ASP A 193 -5.84 3.44 -7.59
N ARG A 194 -4.85 3.58 -8.47
CA ARG A 194 -3.83 2.56 -8.77
C ARG A 194 -2.46 3.23 -8.67
N PRO A 195 -1.43 2.54 -8.13
CA PRO A 195 -1.43 1.17 -7.63
C PRO A 195 -2.19 1.03 -6.30
N ALA A 196 -2.56 -0.21 -5.93
CA ALA A 196 -3.23 -0.50 -4.66
C ALA A 196 -2.25 -0.39 -3.48
N ASN A 197 -2.71 -0.12 -2.25
CA ASN A 197 -1.89 0.01 -1.03
C ASN A 197 -1.82 -1.31 -0.21
N ASP A 198 -1.64 -2.43 -0.91
CA ASP A 198 -1.66 -3.81 -0.41
C ASP A 198 -0.24 -4.42 -0.38
N PHE A 199 0.53 -4.13 0.66
CA PHE A 199 1.91 -4.62 0.78
C PHE A 199 1.97 -6.16 0.82
N GLU A 200 1.04 -6.78 1.54
CA GLU A 200 0.83 -8.21 1.61
C GLU A 200 0.71 -8.84 0.21
N ALA A 201 -0.12 -8.27 -0.66
CA ALA A 201 -0.33 -8.80 -1.99
C ALA A 201 0.87 -8.61 -2.90
N LYS A 202 1.58 -7.47 -2.76
CA LYS A 202 2.82 -7.21 -3.52
C LYS A 202 3.94 -8.16 -3.15
N VAL A 203 4.16 -8.44 -1.86
CA VAL A 203 5.19 -9.36 -1.40
C VAL A 203 4.86 -10.79 -1.84
N ILE A 204 3.59 -11.21 -1.73
CA ILE A 204 3.17 -12.52 -2.24
C ILE A 204 3.34 -12.60 -3.76
N SER A 205 2.95 -11.58 -4.51
CA SER A 205 3.18 -11.52 -5.97
C SER A 205 4.66 -11.65 -6.32
N ALA A 206 5.54 -10.97 -5.58
CA ALA A 206 6.98 -11.08 -5.78
C ALA A 206 7.50 -12.50 -5.49
N TYR A 207 7.00 -13.15 -4.43
CA TYR A 207 7.31 -14.54 -4.12
C TYR A 207 6.84 -15.50 -5.22
N LEU A 208 5.59 -15.39 -5.68
CA LEU A 208 5.06 -16.23 -6.76
C LEU A 208 5.87 -16.07 -8.05
N ARG A 209 6.26 -14.83 -8.40
CA ARG A 209 7.18 -14.60 -9.53
C ARG A 209 8.53 -15.28 -9.33
N ALA A 210 9.10 -15.22 -8.12
CA ALA A 210 10.35 -15.92 -7.82
C ALA A 210 10.21 -17.45 -7.91
N CYS A 211 9.01 -18.00 -7.70
CA CYS A 211 8.69 -19.41 -7.95
C CYS A 211 8.49 -19.77 -9.43
N GLY A 212 8.60 -18.81 -10.35
CA GLY A 212 8.37 -19.00 -11.79
C GLY A 212 6.93 -18.76 -12.25
N LEU A 213 6.06 -18.18 -11.40
CA LEU A 213 4.66 -17.88 -11.74
C LEU A 213 4.50 -16.41 -12.15
N GLU A 214 5.16 -16.02 -13.25
CA GLU A 214 5.13 -14.64 -13.76
C GLU A 214 3.74 -14.19 -14.22
N GLY A 215 2.90 -15.13 -14.66
CA GLY A 215 1.53 -14.88 -15.08
C GLY A 215 0.50 -14.81 -13.94
N ALA A 216 0.92 -15.03 -12.69
CA ALA A 216 -0.01 -15.01 -11.57
C ALA A 216 -0.63 -13.61 -11.40
N THR A 217 -1.94 -13.56 -11.30
CA THR A 217 -2.70 -12.31 -11.10
C THR A 217 -3.49 -12.37 -9.82
N TYR A 218 -3.83 -11.21 -9.26
CA TYR A 218 -4.64 -11.18 -8.04
C TYR A 218 -5.71 -10.09 -8.06
N SER A 219 -6.72 -10.30 -7.24
CA SER A 219 -7.76 -9.31 -6.93
C SER A 219 -7.90 -9.16 -5.43
N THR A 220 -8.17 -7.93 -4.97
CA THR A 220 -8.39 -7.62 -3.56
C THR A 220 -9.86 -7.30 -3.32
N ALA A 221 -10.43 -7.88 -2.27
CA ALA A 221 -11.75 -7.56 -1.74
C ALA A 221 -11.63 -7.20 -0.25
N PHE A 222 -12.56 -6.37 0.24
CA PHE A 222 -12.60 -5.96 1.64
C PHE A 222 -13.88 -6.44 2.30
N SER A 223 -13.78 -6.96 3.51
CA SER A 223 -14.92 -7.36 4.32
C SER A 223 -14.69 -6.93 5.77
N ASN A 224 -15.38 -5.88 6.20
CA ASN A 224 -15.19 -5.23 7.51
C ASN A 224 -13.73 -4.84 7.75
N LEU A 225 -12.99 -5.66 8.50
CA LEU A 225 -11.60 -5.48 8.87
C LEU A 225 -10.64 -6.30 8.01
N ASP A 226 -11.15 -7.19 7.17
CA ASP A 226 -10.34 -8.11 6.39
C ASP A 226 -10.02 -7.54 5.01
N ALA A 227 -8.76 -7.61 4.63
CA ALA A 227 -8.31 -7.53 3.24
C ALA A 227 -8.10 -8.96 2.72
N VAL A 228 -8.79 -9.33 1.64
CA VAL A 228 -8.75 -10.66 1.04
C VAL A 228 -8.19 -10.55 -0.36
N HIS A 229 -7.05 -11.20 -0.59
CA HIS A 229 -6.37 -11.28 -1.87
C HIS A 229 -6.54 -12.67 -2.45
N THR A 230 -7.11 -12.74 -3.65
CA THR A 230 -7.29 -14.00 -4.37
C THR A 230 -6.34 -14.01 -5.56
N PHE A 231 -5.34 -14.88 -5.51
CA PHE A 231 -4.35 -15.13 -6.55
C PHE A 231 -4.81 -16.27 -7.45
N ARG A 232 -4.72 -16.06 -8.76
CA ARG A 232 -4.88 -17.09 -9.80
C ARG A 232 -3.48 -17.40 -10.32
N LEU A 233 -3.04 -18.64 -10.14
CA LEU A 233 -1.68 -19.12 -10.44
C LEU A 233 -1.52 -19.57 -11.90
#